data_AF-A0A7W1PRW6-F1
#
_entry.id   AF-A0A7W1PRW6-F1
#
_cell.length_a   1.000
_cell.length_b   1.000
_cell.length_c   1.000
_cell.angle_alpha   90.00
_cell.angle_beta   90.00
_cell.angle_gamma   90.00
#
_symmetry.space_group_name_H-M   'P 1'
#
loop_
_entity.id
_entity.type
_entity.pdbx_description
1 polymer ?
#
loop_
_entity_poly.entity_id
_entity_poly.type
_entity_poly.pdbx_seq_one_letter_code
_entity_poly.pdbx_strand_id
1 'polypeptide(L)' 'REFVDGFPWAHLDVAGTAYTEREDATRVKGPTGIGVRLFSEFVLKRSEGAGAPKA' A
#
# COMPACT_ATOMS: atom_id res chain seq x y z
N ARG A 1 -13.42 -6.77 -12.40
CA ARG A 1 -12.50 -7.91 -12.61
C ARG A 1 -12.45 -8.36 -14.08
N GLU A 2 -13.35 -7.88 -14.93
CA GLU A 2 -13.42 -8.19 -16.37
C GLU A 2 -12.23 -7.69 -17.23
N PHE A 3 -11.21 -7.07 -16.62
CA PHE A 3 -10.08 -6.46 -17.34
C PHE A 3 -8.70 -6.93 -16.82
N VAL A 4 -8.66 -8.02 -16.05
CA VAL A 4 -7.41 -8.47 -15.39
C VAL A 4 -7.08 -9.93 -15.70
N ASP A 5 -7.71 -10.46 -16.75
CA ASP A 5 -7.54 -11.85 -17.15
C ASP A 5 -6.08 -12.15 -17.51
N GLY A 6 -5.58 -13.26 -16.99
CA GLY A 6 -4.19 -13.70 -17.18
C GLY A 6 -3.15 -13.02 -16.28
N PHE A 7 -3.54 -12.07 -15.41
CA PHE A 7 -2.60 -11.35 -14.56
C PHE A 7 -2.89 -11.54 -13.05
N PRO A 8 -1.86 -11.76 -12.21
CA PRO A 8 -2.02 -11.63 -10.76
C PRO A 8 -2.31 -10.16 -10.42
N TRP A 9 -3.52 -9.89 -9.95
CA TRP A 9 -4.02 -8.52 -9.75
C TRP A 9 -4.70 -8.33 -8.41
N ALA A 10 -4.52 -7.14 -7.84
CA ALA A 10 -5.21 -6.67 -6.65
C ALA A 10 -5.68 -5.23 -6.86
N HIS A 11 -6.89 -4.91 -6.39
CA HIS A 11 -7.39 -3.56 -6.26
C HIS A 11 -7.35 -3.13 -4.81
N LEU A 12 -6.79 -1.95 -4.57
CA LEU A 12 -6.82 -1.30 -3.26
C LEU A 12 -7.68 -0.05 -3.38
N ASP A 13 -8.90 -0.13 -2.83
CA ASP A 13 -9.78 1.03 -2.71
C ASP A 13 -9.31 1.89 -1.54
N VAL A 14 -8.82 3.09 -1.86
CA VAL A 14 -8.33 4.07 -0.88
C VAL A 14 -9.28 5.24 -0.69
N ALA A 15 -10.45 5.26 -1.33
CA ALA A 15 -11.34 6.43 -1.32
C ALA A 15 -11.68 6.90 0.10
N GLY A 16 -12.02 5.97 1.00
CA GLY A 16 -12.34 6.29 2.39
C GLY A 16 -11.13 6.63 3.27
N THR A 17 -9.91 6.28 2.83
CA THR A 17 -8.69 6.53 3.61
C THR A 17 -7.84 7.66 3.04
N ALA A 18 -8.14 8.16 1.85
CA ALA A 18 -7.32 9.14 1.13
C ALA A 18 -7.16 10.47 1.88
N TYR A 19 -8.18 10.88 2.65
CA TYR A 19 -8.21 12.12 3.44
C TYR A 19 -8.66 11.86 4.88
N THR A 20 -8.16 12.68 5.80
CA THR A 20 -8.61 12.71 7.19
C THR A 20 -9.00 14.13 7.59
N GLU A 21 -10.11 14.25 8.31
CA GLU A 21 -10.53 15.49 8.97
C GLU A 21 -10.01 15.56 10.42
N ARG A 22 -9.36 14.50 10.89
CA ARG A 22 -8.83 14.37 12.25
C ARG A 22 -7.32 14.55 12.25
N GLU A 23 -6.83 15.14 13.33
CA GLU A 23 -5.42 15.19 13.68
C GLU A 23 -5.09 14.07 14.66
N ASP A 24 -3.95 13.42 14.47
CA ASP A 24 -3.38 12.44 15.38
C ASP A 24 -1.89 12.74 15.64
N ALA A 25 -1.25 11.97 16.51
CA ALA A 25 0.14 12.21 16.92
C ALA A 25 1.15 12.20 15.75
N THR A 26 0.78 11.64 14.60
CA THR A 26 1.66 11.45 13.46
C THR A 26 1.17 12.12 12.18
N ARG A 27 -0.07 12.62 12.15
CA ARG A 27 -0.73 13.16 10.95
C ARG A 27 -1.62 14.35 11.27
N VAL A 28 -1.55 15.35 10.38
CA VAL A 28 -2.45 16.51 10.37
C VAL A 28 -3.68 16.24 9.50
N LYS A 29 -4.68 17.12 9.59
CA LYS A 29 -5.83 17.13 8.68
C LYS A 29 -5.38 17.26 7.23
N GLY A 30 -6.04 16.52 6.33
CA GLY A 30 -5.80 16.55 4.90
C GLY A 30 -5.44 15.18 4.31
N PRO A 31 -4.67 15.13 3.21
CA PRO A 31 -4.34 13.88 2.53
C PRO A 31 -3.46 12.98 3.41
N THR A 32 -3.74 11.68 3.40
CA THR A 32 -3.16 10.74 4.38
C THR A 32 -1.95 9.96 3.88
N GLY A 33 -1.80 9.79 2.56
CA GLY A 33 -0.79 8.92 1.96
C GLY A 33 -0.97 7.43 2.29
N ILE A 34 -2.15 7.00 2.77
CA ILE A 34 -2.42 5.57 3.02
C ILE A 34 -2.27 4.79 1.72
N GLY A 35 -1.53 3.69 1.78
CA GLY A 35 -1.14 2.87 0.62
C GLY A 35 0.31 3.05 0.20
N VAL A 36 0.93 4.23 0.40
CA VAL A 36 2.31 4.50 -0.04
C VAL A 36 3.30 3.57 0.65
N ARG A 37 3.34 3.56 1.99
CA ARG A 37 4.24 2.68 2.75
C ARG A 37 4.01 1.20 2.43
N LEU A 38 2.74 0.78 2.29
CA LEU A 38 2.40 -0.60 1.94
C LEU A 38 2.99 -0.99 0.58
N PHE A 39 2.80 -0.15 -0.43
CA PHE A 39 3.27 -0.43 -1.79
C PHE A 39 4.80 -0.38 -1.88
N SER A 40 5.44 0.60 -1.24
CA SER A 40 6.90 0.69 -1.17
C SER A 40 7.50 -0.56 -0.51
N GLU A 41 6.97 -1.00 0.63
CA GLU A 41 7.42 -2.21 1.31
C GLU A 41 7.22 -3.48 0.47
N PHE A 42 6.11 -3.58 -0.27
CA PHE A 42 5.86 -4.69 -1.19
C PHE A 42 6.92 -4.74 -2.29
N VAL A 43 7.25 -3.60 -2.90
CA VAL A 43 8.27 -3.52 -3.97
C VAL A 43 9.66 -3.83 -3.40
N LEU A 44 10.03 -3.24 -2.26
CA LEU A 44 11.33 -3.47 -1.61
C LEU A 44 11.53 -4.95 -1.30
N LYS A 45 10.56 -5.58 -0.62
CA LYS A 45 10.63 -7.02 -0.30
C LYS A 45 10.70 -7.90 -1.54
N ARG A 46 10.07 -7.49 -2.64
CA ARG A 46 10.14 -8.23 -3.90
C ARG A 46 11.49 -8.03 -4.61
N SER A 47 12.11 -6.86 -4.44
CA SER A 47 13.43 -6.54 -5.00
C SER A 47 14.58 -7.24 -4.29
N GLU A 48 14.42 -7.52 -3.00
CA GLU A 48 15.40 -8.25 -2.17
C GLU A 48 15.45 -9.76 -2.49
N GLY A 49 14.61 -10.24 -3.41
CA GLY A 49 14.37 -11.66 -3.65
C GLY A 49 13.50 -12.27 -2.55
N ALA A 50 12.78 -13.37 -2.85
CA ALA A 50 12.08 -14.12 -1.82
C ALA A 50 13.10 -14.47 -0.72
N GLY A 51 13.00 -13.80 0.42
CA GLY A 51 14.05 -13.79 1.44
C GLY A 51 14.58 -15.20 1.66
N ALA A 52 15.88 -15.37 1.42
CA ALA A 52 16.57 -16.52 1.98
C ALA A 52 16.23 -16.55 3.48
N PRO A 53 15.86 -17.71 4.03
CA PRO A 53 15.48 -17.79 5.44
C PRO A 53 16.61 -17.20 6.28
N LYS A 54 16.27 -16.25 7.17
CA LYS A 54 17.23 -15.82 8.19
C LYS A 54 17.58 -17.05 9.03
N ALA A 55 18.87 -17.41 9.02
CA ALA A 55 19.46 -18.38 9.94
C ALA A 55 19.32 -17.92 11.40
#